data_AF-A0A1J3GQW7-F1
#
_entry.id   AF-A0A1J3GQW7-F1
#
_cell.length_a   1.000
_cell.length_b   1.000
_cell.length_c   1.000
_cell.angle_alpha   90.00
_cell.angle_beta   90.00
_cell.angle_gamma   90.00
#
_symmetry.space_group_name_H-M   'P 1'
#
loop_
_entity.id
_entity.type
_entity.pdbx_description
1 polymer ?
#
loop_
_entity_poly.entity_id
_entity_poly.type
_entity_poly.pdbx_seq_one_letter_code
_entity_poly.pdbx_strand_id
1 'polypeptide(L)'
;VKMGFDSVVCVCNTLLRMYAGAGRSEEAELVFNQMPAKDLISWNSLMACFVEDGRSLDALRLLCSMIRTGKSVNYVSFTSALAACFSPEYLDNGRILHGLVVVTGLFDNQIIGNALVSMYGKLGEMSDSRRV
;
A
#
# COMPACT_ATOMS: atom_id res chain seq x y z
N VAL A 1 30.91 3.61 -1.84
CA VAL A 1 30.09 2.64 -1.05
C VAL A 1 28.60 2.64 -1.44
N LYS A 2 28.03 3.69 -2.08
CA LYS A 2 26.63 3.73 -2.57
C LYS A 2 26.20 2.50 -3.40
N MET A 3 27.04 2.06 -4.36
CA MET A 3 26.75 0.92 -5.25
C MET A 3 26.42 -0.40 -4.52
N GLY A 4 27.02 -0.65 -3.35
CA GLY A 4 26.79 -1.89 -2.61
C GLY A 4 25.40 -1.94 -1.96
N PHE A 5 24.92 -0.80 -1.46
CA PHE A 5 23.60 -0.72 -0.82
C PHE A 5 22.47 -0.79 -1.84
N ASP A 6 22.61 -0.13 -3.00
CA ASP A 6 21.59 -0.15 -4.06
C ASP A 6 21.38 -1.57 -4.61
N SER A 7 22.47 -2.34 -4.76
CA SER A 7 22.41 -3.74 -5.16
C SER A 7 21.66 -4.60 -4.14
N VAL A 8 21.88 -4.39 -2.85
CA VAL A 8 21.21 -5.14 -1.78
C VAL A 8 19.71 -4.83 -1.76
N VAL A 9 19.33 -3.56 -1.88
CA VAL A 9 17.91 -3.14 -1.96
C VAL A 9 17.21 -3.80 -3.15
N CYS A 10 17.85 -3.84 -4.32
CA CYS A 10 17.30 -4.48 -5.53
C CYS A 10 17.06 -5.99 -5.34
N VAL A 11 18.04 -6.70 -4.74
CA VAL A 11 17.90 -8.13 -4.44
C VAL A 11 16.77 -8.38 -3.44
N CYS A 12 16.71 -7.60 -2.36
CA CYS A 12 15.64 -7.71 -1.37
C CYS A 12 14.26 -7.42 -1.98
N ASN A 13 14.12 -6.41 -2.84
CA ASN A 13 12.86 -6.11 -3.53
C ASN A 13 12.43 -7.28 -4.45
N THR A 14 13.39 -7.96 -5.08
CA THR A 14 13.11 -9.16 -5.89
C THR A 14 12.61 -10.31 -5.02
N LEU A 15 13.24 -10.53 -3.86
CA LEU A 15 12.79 -11.54 -2.88
C LEU A 15 11.40 -11.22 -2.32
N LEU A 16 11.12 -9.96 -1.99
CA LEU A 16 9.80 -9.53 -1.53
C LEU A 16 8.72 -9.88 -2.55
N ARG A 17 8.96 -9.59 -3.83
CA ARG A 17 8.01 -9.91 -4.90
C ARG A 17 7.84 -11.41 -5.10
N MET A 18 8.92 -12.19 -4.95
CA MET A 18 8.85 -13.65 -5.02
C MET A 18 8.01 -14.24 -3.88
N TYR A 19 8.21 -13.77 -2.65
CA TYR A 19 7.41 -14.22 -1.50
C TYR A 19 5.95 -13.76 -1.60
N ALA A 20 5.70 -12.55 -2.09
CA ALA A 20 4.36 -12.05 -2.36
C ALA A 20 3.59 -12.95 -3.33
N GLY A 21 4.19 -13.25 -4.50
CA GLY A 21 3.59 -14.16 -5.49
C GLY A 21 3.40 -15.61 -5.01
N ALA A 22 4.03 -15.99 -3.91
CA ALA A 22 3.87 -17.30 -3.27
C ALA A 22 2.91 -17.29 -2.07
N GLY A 23 2.29 -16.15 -1.72
CA GLY A 23 1.43 -16.03 -0.54
C GLY A 23 2.19 -16.18 0.79
N ARG A 24 3.49 -15.84 0.81
CA ARG A 24 4.40 -16.04 1.94
C ARG A 24 4.69 -14.71 2.63
N SER A 25 3.65 -14.10 3.19
CA SER A 25 3.72 -12.73 3.72
C SER A 25 4.61 -12.60 4.96
N GLU A 26 4.69 -13.65 5.78
CA GLU A 26 5.58 -13.69 6.94
C GLU A 26 7.05 -13.65 6.51
N GLU A 27 7.44 -14.43 5.49
CA GLU A 27 8.80 -14.40 4.96
C GLU A 27 9.13 -13.10 4.23
N ALA A 28 8.17 -12.53 3.51
CA ALA A 28 8.32 -11.19 2.94
C ALA A 28 8.57 -10.15 4.05
N GLU A 29 7.80 -10.20 5.14
CA GLU A 29 7.97 -9.32 6.29
C GLU A 29 9.35 -9.50 6.96
N LEU A 30 9.83 -10.74 7.10
CA LEU A 30 11.18 -11.02 7.61
C LEU A 30 12.28 -10.41 6.74
N VAL A 31 12.21 -10.60 5.41
CA VAL A 31 13.17 -9.99 4.48
C VAL A 31 13.12 -8.47 4.61
N PHE A 32 11.93 -7.89 4.58
CA PHE A 32 11.73 -6.46 4.70
C PHE A 32 12.37 -5.92 5.98
N ASN A 33 12.11 -6.54 7.13
CA ASN A 33 12.64 -6.12 8.41
C ASN A 33 14.18 -6.17 8.46
N GLN A 34 14.80 -7.15 7.79
CA GLN A 34 16.25 -7.30 7.69
C GLN A 34 16.93 -6.34 6.69
N MET A 35 16.16 -5.64 5.83
CA MET A 35 16.73 -4.71 4.85
C MET A 35 17.44 -3.52 5.54
N PRO A 36 18.72 -3.24 5.21
CA PRO A 36 19.46 -2.12 5.80
C PRO A 36 18.94 -0.76 5.34
N ALA A 37 18.35 -0.70 4.16
CA ALA A 37 17.65 0.46 3.61
C ALA A 37 16.39 -0.03 2.90
N LYS A 38 15.32 0.78 2.95
CA LYS A 38 14.02 0.47 2.34
C LYS A 38 13.64 1.63 1.45
N ASP A 39 13.37 1.35 0.18
CA ASP A 39 12.86 2.33 -0.77
C ASP A 39 11.35 2.19 -0.93
N LEU A 40 10.75 3.08 -1.73
CA LEU A 40 9.30 3.09 -1.95
C LEU A 40 8.81 1.77 -2.57
N ILE A 41 9.65 1.09 -3.36
CA ILE A 41 9.34 -0.21 -3.94
C ILE A 41 9.25 -1.26 -2.84
N SER A 42 10.19 -1.28 -1.88
CA SER A 42 10.16 -2.20 -0.74
C SER A 42 8.85 -2.08 0.05
N TRP A 43 8.45 -0.84 0.38
CA TRP A 43 7.22 -0.59 1.15
C TRP A 43 5.96 -0.99 0.38
N ASN A 44 5.85 -0.58 -0.88
CA ASN A 44 4.70 -0.90 -1.71
C ASN A 44 4.60 -2.41 -1.99
N SER A 45 5.73 -3.11 -2.13
CA SER A 45 5.75 -4.56 -2.35
C SER A 45 5.25 -5.31 -1.12
N LEU A 46 5.67 -4.92 0.08
CA LEU A 46 5.18 -5.55 1.31
C LEU A 46 3.69 -5.22 1.55
N MET A 47 3.25 -3.98 1.29
CA MET A 47 1.82 -3.63 1.37
C MET A 47 0.98 -4.50 0.44
N ALA A 48 1.39 -4.64 -0.83
CA ALA A 48 0.68 -5.49 -1.78
C ALA A 48 0.64 -6.96 -1.32
N CYS A 49 1.76 -7.46 -0.80
CA CYS A 49 1.85 -8.82 -0.25
C CYS A 49 0.85 -9.05 0.90
N PHE A 50 0.72 -8.10 1.83
CA PHE A 50 -0.27 -8.20 2.90
C PHE A 50 -1.70 -8.17 2.39
N VAL A 51 -2.00 -7.36 1.36
CA VAL A 51 -3.33 -7.33 0.75
C VAL A 51 -3.68 -8.66 0.08
N GLU A 52 -2.75 -9.22 -0.70
CA GLU A 52 -2.93 -10.51 -1.39
C GLU A 52 -3.13 -11.66 -0.41
N ASP A 53 -2.49 -11.60 0.75
CA ASP A 53 -2.63 -12.59 1.85
C ASP A 53 -3.83 -12.31 2.79
N GLY A 54 -4.67 -11.33 2.46
CA GLY A 54 -5.84 -10.96 3.27
C GLY A 54 -5.53 -10.22 4.57
N ARG A 55 -4.25 -9.91 4.85
CA ARG A 55 -3.76 -9.15 6.02
C ARG A 55 -3.99 -7.63 5.84
N SER A 56 -5.22 -7.25 5.57
CA SER A 56 -5.61 -5.88 5.22
C SER A 56 -5.23 -4.85 6.28
N LEU A 57 -5.42 -5.17 7.58
CA LEU A 57 -5.04 -4.29 8.68
C LEU A 57 -3.52 -4.03 8.72
N ASP A 58 -2.70 -5.03 8.41
CA ASP A 58 -1.24 -4.88 8.40
C ASP A 58 -0.78 -4.00 7.23
N ALA A 59 -1.40 -4.12 6.06
CA ALA A 59 -1.18 -3.21 4.93
C ALA A 59 -1.48 -1.75 5.30
N LEU A 60 -2.61 -1.50 5.96
CA LEU A 60 -3.01 -0.16 6.41
C LEU A 60 -2.07 0.41 7.49
N ARG A 61 -1.65 -0.43 8.44
CA ARG A 61 -0.65 -0.07 9.45
C ARG A 61 0.69 0.29 8.82
N LEU A 62 1.07 -0.43 7.76
CA LEU A 62 2.31 -0.19 7.04
C LEU A 62 2.29 1.20 6.35
N LEU A 63 1.20 1.55 5.66
CA LEU A 63 1.02 2.91 5.11
C LEU A 63 1.07 3.97 6.23
N CYS A 64 0.37 3.75 7.35
CA CYS A 64 0.38 4.68 8.47
C CYS A 64 1.80 4.88 9.03
N SER A 65 2.60 3.82 9.09
CA SER A 65 4.00 3.90 9.50
C SER A 65 4.84 4.76 8.54
N MET A 66 4.64 4.60 7.21
CA MET A 66 5.31 5.45 6.22
C MET A 66 4.98 6.93 6.43
N ILE A 67 3.70 7.26 6.60
CA ILE A 67 3.25 8.64 6.81
C ILE A 67 3.83 9.22 8.11
N ARG A 68 3.74 8.48 9.23
CA ARG A 68 4.24 8.93 10.54
C ARG A 68 5.74 9.14 10.59
N THR A 69 6.49 8.36 9.83
CA THR A 69 7.96 8.45 9.77
C THR A 69 8.45 9.43 8.70
N GLY A 70 7.55 10.19 8.08
CA GLY A 70 7.88 11.18 7.05
C GLY A 70 8.44 10.56 5.77
N LYS A 71 8.17 9.27 5.51
CA LYS A 71 8.56 8.63 4.26
C LYS A 71 7.61 9.07 3.15
N SER A 72 8.16 9.27 1.96
CA SER A 72 7.35 9.62 0.79
C SER A 72 6.36 8.50 0.51
N VAL A 73 5.08 8.87 0.44
CA VAL A 73 4.01 8.04 -0.13
C VAL A 73 3.67 8.60 -1.51
N ASN A 74 3.17 7.76 -2.41
CA ASN A 74 2.70 8.20 -3.73
C ASN A 74 1.38 7.51 -4.08
N TYR A 75 0.90 7.73 -5.30
CA TYR A 75 -0.32 7.11 -5.79
C TYR A 75 -0.30 5.58 -5.67
N VAL A 76 0.84 4.92 -5.89
CA VAL A 76 0.98 3.46 -5.74
C VAL A 76 0.71 3.05 -4.30
N SER A 77 1.32 3.72 -3.32
CA SER A 77 1.10 3.44 -1.90
C SER A 77 -0.38 3.54 -1.52
N PHE A 78 -1.07 4.58 -1.99
CA PHE A 78 -2.51 4.75 -1.73
C PHE A 78 -3.36 3.70 -2.45
N THR A 79 -3.08 3.38 -3.72
CA THR A 79 -3.83 2.34 -4.42
C THR A 79 -3.67 0.96 -3.79
N SER A 80 -2.47 0.62 -3.31
CA SER A 80 -2.24 -0.63 -2.56
C SER A 80 -3.04 -0.65 -1.27
N ALA A 81 -3.06 0.44 -0.50
CA ALA A 81 -3.84 0.53 0.73
C ALA A 81 -5.36 0.51 0.49
N LEU A 82 -5.85 1.12 -0.60
CA LEU A 82 -7.27 1.08 -0.98
C LEU A 82 -7.72 -0.33 -1.35
N ALA A 83 -6.84 -1.15 -1.94
CA ALA A 83 -7.15 -2.55 -2.22
C ALA A 83 -7.37 -3.37 -0.93
N ALA A 84 -6.76 -2.98 0.19
CA ALA A 84 -7.03 -3.55 1.51
C ALA A 84 -8.45 -3.22 2.03
N CYS A 85 -9.13 -2.25 1.42
CA CYS A 85 -10.42 -1.75 1.87
C CYS A 85 -11.61 -2.29 1.05
N PHE A 86 -11.45 -3.42 0.36
CA PHE A 86 -12.51 -4.02 -0.47
C PHE A 86 -13.53 -4.87 0.32
N SER A 87 -13.46 -4.90 1.65
CA SER A 87 -14.46 -5.52 2.51
C SER A 87 -15.22 -4.48 3.36
N PRO A 88 -16.48 -4.74 3.74
CA PRO A 88 -17.26 -3.82 4.57
C PRO A 88 -16.60 -3.47 5.91
N GLU A 89 -15.84 -4.39 6.49
CA GLU A 89 -15.07 -4.18 7.72
C GLU A 89 -14.09 -3.01 7.63
N TYR A 90 -13.53 -2.77 6.44
CA TYR A 90 -12.52 -1.74 6.20
C TYR A 90 -13.08 -0.50 5.48
N LEU A 91 -14.40 -0.36 5.33
CA LEU A 91 -15.02 0.79 4.65
C LEU A 91 -14.60 2.13 5.26
N ASP A 92 -14.62 2.23 6.59
CA ASP A 92 -14.23 3.47 7.28
C ASP A 92 -12.74 3.79 7.10
N ASN A 93 -11.88 2.76 7.01
CA ASN A 93 -10.48 2.95 6.63
C ASN A 93 -10.37 3.47 5.19
N GLY A 94 -11.19 2.98 4.27
CA GLY A 94 -11.30 3.50 2.90
C GLY A 94 -11.70 4.98 2.86
N ARG A 95 -12.65 5.41 3.69
CA ARG A 95 -13.04 6.83 3.84
C ARG A 95 -11.90 7.69 4.41
N ILE A 96 -11.16 7.17 5.39
CA ILE A 96 -9.96 7.85 5.92
C ILE A 96 -8.91 8.01 4.82
N LEU A 97 -8.64 6.96 4.04
CA LEU A 97 -7.71 7.02 2.91
C LEU A 97 -8.15 8.04 1.85
N HIS A 98 -9.43 8.09 1.53
CA HIS A 98 -9.98 9.11 0.63
C HIS A 98 -9.69 10.52 1.14
N GLY A 99 -9.94 10.80 2.43
CA GLY A 99 -9.58 12.08 3.04
C GLY A 99 -8.07 12.39 2.95
N LEU A 100 -7.23 11.38 3.18
CA LEU A 100 -5.77 11.51 3.06
C LEU A 100 -5.31 11.79 1.62
N VAL A 101 -5.96 11.22 0.61
CA VAL A 101 -5.69 11.52 -0.81
C VAL A 101 -5.91 13.01 -1.10
N VAL A 102 -6.97 13.60 -0.55
CA VAL A 102 -7.24 15.04 -0.68
C VAL A 102 -6.17 15.87 0.01
N VAL A 103 -5.86 15.55 1.28
CA VAL A 103 -4.86 16.30 2.08
C VAL A 103 -3.46 16.20 1.50
N THR A 104 -3.11 15.07 0.88
CA THR A 104 -1.80 14.86 0.24
C THR A 104 -1.71 15.44 -1.18
N GLY A 105 -2.77 16.07 -1.69
CA GLY A 105 -2.78 16.69 -3.02
C GLY A 105 -2.81 15.67 -4.18
N LEU A 106 -3.27 14.45 -3.92
CA LEU A 106 -3.34 13.38 -4.92
C LEU A 106 -4.75 13.20 -5.50
N PHE A 107 -5.68 14.10 -5.20
CA PHE A 107 -7.08 14.02 -5.63
C PHE A 107 -7.26 14.08 -7.16
N ASP A 108 -6.41 14.83 -7.87
CA ASP A 108 -6.44 14.89 -9.35
C ASP A 108 -5.78 13.66 -10.02
N ASN A 109 -5.26 12.71 -9.24
CA ASN A 109 -4.63 11.52 -9.79
C ASN A 109 -5.69 10.50 -10.26
N GLN A 110 -5.82 10.36 -11.58
CA GLN A 110 -6.80 9.46 -12.21
C GLN A 110 -6.68 8.00 -11.74
N ILE A 111 -5.47 7.51 -11.45
CA ILE A 111 -5.27 6.14 -10.98
C ILE A 111 -5.90 5.96 -9.59
N ILE A 112 -5.74 6.94 -8.71
CA ILE A 112 -6.36 6.92 -7.37
C ILE A 112 -7.87 7.10 -7.48
N GLY A 113 -8.35 8.02 -8.31
CA GLY A 113 -9.79 8.22 -8.53
C GLY A 113 -10.48 6.92 -8.95
N ASN A 114 -9.90 6.19 -9.92
CA ASN A 114 -10.40 4.89 -10.35
C ASN A 114 -10.38 3.84 -9.22
N ALA A 115 -9.34 3.84 -8.38
CA ALA A 115 -9.25 2.94 -7.25
C ALA A 115 -10.31 3.23 -6.18
N LEU A 116 -10.57 4.51 -5.88
CA LEU A 116 -11.61 4.97 -4.95
C LEU A 116 -13.01 4.61 -5.46
N VAL A 117 -13.30 4.89 -6.73
CA VAL A 117 -14.58 4.52 -7.36
C VAL A 117 -14.79 3.02 -7.31
N SER A 118 -13.75 2.23 -7.60
CA SER A 118 -13.80 0.77 -7.53
C SER A 118 -14.05 0.25 -6.10
N MET A 119 -13.40 0.86 -5.10
CA MET A 119 -13.57 0.51 -3.69
C MET A 119 -15.01 0.76 -3.22
N TYR A 120 -15.51 1.98 -3.38
CA TYR A 120 -16.87 2.33 -2.98
C TYR A 120 -17.93 1.55 -3.77
N GLY A 121 -17.72 1.37 -5.07
CA GLY A 121 -18.64 0.63 -5.94
C GLY A 121 -18.79 -0.83 -5.51
N LYS A 122 -17.69 -1.50 -5.14
CA LYS A 122 -17.73 -2.88 -4.61
C LYS A 122 -18.47 -2.99 -3.28
N LEU A 123 -18.44 -1.94 -2.46
CA LEU A 123 -19.12 -1.88 -1.17
C LEU A 123 -20.56 -1.34 -1.27
N GLY A 124 -21.01 -0.94 -2.46
CA GLY A 124 -22.35 -0.38 -2.68
C GLY A 124 -22.52 1.08 -2.25
N GLU A 125 -21.44 1.76 -1.85
CA GLU A 125 -21.44 3.13 -1.33
C GLU A 125 -21.43 4.17 -2.47
N MET A 126 -22.51 4.19 -3.25
CA MET A 126 -22.62 5.02 -4.46
C MET A 126 -22.59 6.53 -4.16
N SER A 127 -23.02 6.95 -2.98
CA SER A 127 -22.94 8.34 -2.52
C SER A 127 -21.50 8.80 -2.38
N ASP A 128 -20.64 7.99 -1.77
CA ASP A 128 -19.22 8.29 -1.59
C ASP A 128 -18.47 8.18 -2.93
N SER A 129 -18.82 7.19 -3.76
CA SER A 129 -18.25 7.03 -5.12
C SER A 129 -18.44 8.26 -6.00
N ARG A 130 -19.59 8.95 -5.92
CA ARG A 130 -19.87 10.18 -6.69
C ARG A 130 -19.11 11.42 -6.21
N ARG A 131 -18.46 11.34 -5.04
CA ARG A 131 -17.71 12.44 -4.42
C ARG A 131 -16.20 12.35 -4.69
N VAL A 132 -15.76 11.26 -5.32
CA VAL A 132 -14.41 11.08 -5.88
C VAL A 132 -14.28 11.96 -7.11
#